data_AF-A0A0Q8NIP0-F1
#
_entry.id   AF-A0A0Q8NIP0-F1
#
_cell.length_a   1.000
_cell.length_b   1.000
_cell.length_c   1.000
_cell.angle_alpha   90.00
_cell.angle_beta   90.00
_cell.angle_gamma   90.00
#
_symmetry.space_group_name_H-M   'P 1'
#
loop_
_entity.id
_entity.type
_entity.pdbx_description
1 polymer ?
#
loop_
_entity_poly.entity_id
_entity_poly.type
_entity_poly.pdbx_seq_one_letter_code
_entity_poly.pdbx_strand_id
1 'polypeptide(L)' 'MCLRILTSTGRGGYVDVSKVSLDDILYLYDRCPAEYIDEPREDVIAAYRKAELQRVFYATQKDEE' A
#
# COMPACT_ATOMS: atom_id res chain seq x y z
N MET A 1 5.12 -20.48 0.12
CA MET A 1 4.23 -19.44 0.68
C MET A 1 4.27 -18.21 -0.22
N CYS A 2 3.13 -17.60 -0.58
CA CYS A 2 3.14 -16.26 -1.20
C CYS A 2 3.09 -15.23 -0.08
N LEU A 3 4.13 -14.41 0.04
CA LEU A 3 4.19 -13.34 1.03
C LEU A 3 3.14 -12.27 0.67
N ARG A 4 2.22 -11.98 1.60
CA ARG A 4 1.27 -10.86 1.44
C ARG A 4 1.88 -9.63 2.08
N ILE A 5 2.10 -8.58 1.29
CA ILE A 5 2.56 -7.29 1.77
C ILE A 5 1.39 -6.33 1.76
N LEU A 6 1.10 -5.79 2.95
CA LEU A 6 0.00 -4.86 3.16
C LEU A 6 0.55 -3.43 3.19
N THR A 7 -0.26 -2.50 2.71
CA THR A 7 0.02 -1.05 2.77
C THR A 7 -1.19 -0.32 3.36
N SER A 8 -0.93 0.80 4.04
CA SER A 8 -1.99 1.62 4.63
C SER A 8 -2.78 2.34 3.54
N THR A 9 -4.07 2.52 3.78
CA THR A 9 -4.95 3.34 2.95
C THR A 9 -5.12 4.77 3.48
N GLY A 10 -4.55 5.08 4.65
CA GLY A 10 -4.70 6.36 5.34
C GLY A 10 -6.09 6.64 5.92
N ARG A 11 -6.98 5.64 5.88
CA ARG A 11 -8.38 5.70 6.32
C ARG A 11 -8.72 4.60 7.33
N GLY A 12 -7.78 4.26 8.21
CA GLY A 12 -7.94 3.19 9.20
C GLY A 12 -7.93 1.76 8.66
N GLY A 13 -7.47 1.55 7.42
CA GLY A 13 -7.47 0.24 6.76
C GLY A 13 -6.18 -0.10 6.02
N TYR A 14 -5.94 -1.39 5.83
CA TYR A 14 -4.79 -1.92 5.08
C TYR A 14 -5.25 -2.75 3.88
N VAL A 15 -4.50 -2.65 2.78
CA VAL A 15 -4.79 -3.36 1.53
C VAL A 15 -3.56 -4.07 1.01
N ASP A 16 -3.77 -5.15 0.26
CA ASP A 16 -2.69 -5.91 -0.37
C ASP A 16 -2.14 -5.15 -1.58
N VAL A 17 -0.86 -4.80 -1.53
CA VAL A 17 -0.19 -4.01 -2.57
C VAL A 17 -0.15 -4.74 -3.93
N SER A 18 -0.28 -6.07 -3.94
CA SER A 18 -0.35 -6.86 -5.17
C SER A 18 -1.71 -6.82 -5.88
N LYS A 19 -2.75 -6.31 -5.21
CA LYS A 19 -4.14 -6.30 -5.70
C LYS A 19 -4.68 -4.92 -6.01
N VAL A 20 -3.95 -3.86 -5.62
CA VAL A 20 -4.42 -2.47 -5.72
C VAL A 20 -3.32 -1.58 -6.26
N SER A 21 -3.68 -0.58 -7.06
CA SER A 21 -2.76 0.47 -7.47
C SER A 21 -2.71 1.61 -6.45
N LEU A 22 -1.65 2.41 -6.49
CA LEU A 22 -1.57 3.65 -5.71
C LEU A 22 -2.72 4.59 -6.06
N ASP A 23 -3.06 4.72 -7.35
CA ASP A 23 -4.17 5.56 -7.80
C ASP A 23 -5.51 5.13 -7.21
N ASP A 24 -5.79 3.82 -7.10
CA ASP A 24 -7.03 3.33 -6.48
C ASP A 24 -7.10 3.72 -4.99
N ILE A 25 -5.98 3.62 -4.27
CA ILE A 25 -5.91 4.01 -2.86
C ILE A 25 -6.16 5.51 -2.74
N LEU A 26 -5.48 6.32 -3.54
CA LEU A 26 -5.58 7.77 -3.49
C LEU A 26 -6.96 8.28 -3.92
N TYR A 27 -7.58 7.64 -4.91
CA TYR A 27 -8.94 7.92 -5.35
C TYR A 27 -9.97 7.72 -4.22
N LEU A 28 -9.81 6.65 -3.43
CA LEU A 28 -10.65 6.40 -2.27
C LEU A 28 -10.31 7.27 -1.06
N TYR A 29 -9.03 7.65 -0.92
CA TYR A 29 -8.56 8.62 0.07
C TYR A 29 -9.20 10.00 -0.15
N ASP A 30 -9.17 10.50 -1.38
CA ASP A 30 -9.67 11.83 -1.74
C ASP A 30 -11.19 12.00 -1.59
N ARG A 31 -11.91 10.88 -1.52
CA ARG A 31 -13.36 10.84 -1.30
C ARG A 31 -13.74 10.60 0.15
N CYS A 32 -12.75 10.38 1.01
CA CYS A 32 -12.98 10.12 2.41
C CYS A 32 -13.19 11.45 3.15
N PRO A 33 -14.24 11.56 3.99
CA PRO A 33 -14.39 12.70 4.86
C PRO A 33 -13.15 12.87 5.76
N ALA A 34 -12.70 14.10 5.97
CA ALA A 34 -11.46 14.39 6.69
C ALA A 34 -11.43 13.84 8.14
N GLU A 35 -12.61 13.64 8.75
CA GLU A 35 -12.74 13.03 10.08
C GLU A 35 -12.34 11.54 10.14
N TYR A 36 -12.29 10.86 8.99
CA TYR A 36 -11.89 9.46 8.85
C TYR A 36 -10.50 9.29 8.22
N ILE A 37 -9.78 10.39 8.05
CA ILE A 37 -8.39 10.38 7.57
C ILE A 37 -7.49 10.31 8.80
N ASP A 38 -6.80 9.19 8.96
CA ASP A 38 -5.87 8.95 10.08
C ASP A 38 -4.45 9.43 9.75
N GLU A 39 -4.06 9.35 8.48
CA GLU A 39 -2.70 9.62 8.02
C GLU A 39 -2.71 10.63 6.87
N PRO A 40 -1.71 11.53 6.79
CA PRO A 40 -1.61 12.46 5.68
C PRO A 40 -1.31 11.71 4.37
N ARG A 41 -1.75 12.30 3.25
CA ARG A 41 -1.60 11.71 1.90
C ARG A 41 -0.17 11.30 1.58
N GLU A 42 0.81 12.09 2.00
CA GLU A 42 2.23 11.84 1.74
C GLU A 42 2.72 10.55 2.41
N ASP A 43 2.23 10.27 3.61
CA ASP A 43 2.57 9.05 4.35
C ASP A 43 1.95 7.81 3.69
N VAL A 44 0.72 7.93 3.16
CA VAL A 44 0.08 6.86 2.37
C VAL A 44 0.91 6.52 1.12
N ILE A 45 1.38 7.55 0.40
CA ILE A 45 2.23 7.37 -0.79
C ILE A 45 3.56 6.71 -0.40
N ALA A 46 4.19 7.17 0.67
CA ALA A 46 5.44 6.60 1.16
C ALA A 46 5.29 5.14 1.58
N ALA A 47 4.21 4.81 2.30
CA ALA A 47 3.88 3.46 2.73
C ALA A 47 3.64 2.52 1.53
N TYR A 48 2.94 2.99 0.50
CA TYR A 48 2.71 2.21 -0.73
C TYR A 48 4.02 1.90 -1.46
N ARG A 49 4.85 2.92 -1.68
CA ARG A 49 6.15 2.75 -2.38
C ARG A 49 7.07 1.81 -1.63
N LYS A 50 7.10 1.89 -0.29
CA LYS A 50 7.88 0.98 0.55
C LYS A 50 7.38 -0.47 0.42
N ALA A 51 6.06 -0.68 0.42
CA ALA A 51 5.45 -2.00 0.24
C ALA A 51 5.74 -2.59 -1.15
N GLU A 52 5.69 -1.77 -2.21
CA GLU A 52 6.06 -2.15 -3.58
C GLU A 52 7.52 -2.59 -3.67
N LEU A 53 8.45 -1.79 -3.14
CA LEU A 53 9.88 -2.15 -3.12
C LEU A 53 10.12 -3.48 -2.39
N GLN A 54 9.45 -3.66 -1.25
CA GLN A 54 9.56 -4.89 -0.48
C GLN A 54 8.99 -6.09 -1.26
N ARG A 55 7.89 -5.90 -2.01
CA ARG A 55 7.31 -6.94 -2.87
C ARG A 55 8.28 -7.37 -3.96
N VAL A 56 8.88 -6.40 -4.64
CA VAL A 56 9.87 -6.65 -5.69
C VAL A 56 11.07 -7.39 -5.12
N PHE A 57 11.60 -6.94 -3.98
CA PHE A 57 12.74 -7.58 -3.32
C PHE A 57 12.49 -9.07 -3.01
N TYR A 58 11.33 -9.40 -2.44
CA TYR A 58 11.00 -10.80 -2.14
C TYR A 58 10.63 -11.61 -3.39
N ALA A 59 10.13 -10.97 -4.45
CA ALA A 59 9.95 -11.65 -5.73
C ALA A 59 11.31 -12.06 -6.30
N THR A 60 12.28 -11.15 -6.34
CA THR A 60 13.64 -11.41 -6.83
C THR A 60 14.33 -12.54 -6.07
N GLN A 61 14.27 -12.56 -4.74
CA GLN A 61 14.92 -13.62 -3.96
C GLN A 61 14.29 -15.01 -4.14
N LYS A 62 13.03 -15.09 -4.60
CA LYS A 62 12.36 -16.36 -4.83
C LYS A 62 12.76 -16.98 -6.18
N ASP A 63 13.27 -16.19 -7.12
CA ASP A 63 13.76 -16.67 -8.41
C ASP A 63 15.20 -17.21 -8.33
N GLU A 64 15.92 -16.95 -7.23
CA GLU A 64 17.31 -17.40 -7.00
C GLU A 64 17.44 -18.71 -6.19
N GLU A 65 16.32 -19.32 -5.75
CA GLU A 65 16.27 -20.56 -4.95
C GLU A 65 15.82 -21.80 -5.75
#